data_AF-A0A086QHL9-F1
#
_entry.id   AF-A0A086QHL9-F1
#
_cell.length_a   1.000
_cell.length_b   1.000
_cell.length_c   1.000
_cell.angle_alpha   90.00
_cell.angle_beta   90.00
_cell.angle_gamma   90.00
#
_symmetry.space_group_name_H-M   'P 1'
#
loop_
_entity.id
_entity.type
_entity.pdbx_description
1 polymer ?
#
loop_
_entity_poly.entity_id
_entity_poly.type
_entity_poly.pdbx_seq_one_letter_code
_entity_poly.pdbx_strand_id
1 'polypeptide(L)'
;MSCQTSQEQRESLLRLQATLHEELAQERSLQLDAKRLLQEKEVCKLLQKQVSHAGVHGTALECCRPASKRLTVAVAAALGPKASSLLVDSHALALKCIEYLKTARLGSCEFLPIETLRQKQLRGGGEDTEEEEGGTLLPPPPADALPPGCRWAVDCVSFEDRFRHVYQFLLSDCLIVPSLAVARELRFGRAHASVEKYRLVTLDGEKLQRGGVIAFDLGGLTGRLAARWEAQQQDRLLERVEKVREQLQALEHAEVGVRGDAGGNEGRERERRRKRRGEGTKKGETDGEKARKEKLHVSEGKRKGGEERAERTETSGEQGTEKMMKQREDNGI
;
A
#
# COMPACT_ATOMS: atom_id res chain seq x y z
N MET A 1 48.24 -54.56 -6.11
CA MET A 1 47.30 -53.59 -6.70
C MET A 1 45.99 -53.44 -5.91
N SER A 2 45.44 -54.46 -5.22
CA SER A 2 44.16 -54.28 -4.47
C SER A 2 44.25 -53.44 -3.19
N CYS A 3 45.43 -53.32 -2.57
CA CYS A 3 45.64 -52.52 -1.35
C CYS A 3 45.56 -51.01 -1.64
N GLN A 4 46.10 -50.57 -2.78
CA GLN A 4 46.08 -49.16 -3.19
C GLN A 4 44.64 -48.69 -3.53
N THR A 5 43.86 -49.51 -4.23
CA THR A 5 42.44 -49.20 -4.52
C THR A 5 41.58 -49.16 -3.26
N SER A 6 41.87 -49.98 -2.24
CA SER A 6 41.16 -49.94 -0.96
C SER A 6 41.51 -48.71 -0.12
N GLN A 7 42.77 -48.27 -0.17
CA GLN A 7 43.20 -47.02 0.48
C GLN A 7 42.58 -45.79 -0.18
N GLU A 8 42.56 -45.71 -1.51
CA GLU A 8 41.92 -44.63 -2.26
C GLU A 8 40.41 -44.56 -2.00
N GLN A 9 39.74 -45.72 -1.97
CA GLN A 9 38.33 -45.79 -1.60
C GLN A 9 38.09 -45.29 -0.17
N ARG A 10 38.92 -45.69 0.80
CA ARG A 10 38.82 -45.21 2.18
C ARG A 10 39.01 -43.69 2.27
N GLU A 11 40.02 -43.13 1.60
CA GLU A 11 40.23 -41.69 1.55
C GLU A 11 39.06 -40.94 0.91
N SER A 12 38.50 -41.48 -0.18
CA SER A 12 37.32 -40.91 -0.83
C SER A 12 36.09 -40.88 0.09
N LEU A 13 35.87 -41.96 0.86
CA LEU A 13 34.78 -42.05 1.82
C LEU A 13 34.99 -41.10 3.01
N LEU A 14 36.23 -40.92 3.48
CA LEU A 14 36.54 -39.94 4.53
C LEU A 14 36.32 -38.50 4.06
N ARG A 15 36.69 -38.17 2.81
CA ARG A 15 36.39 -36.85 2.21
C ARG A 15 34.89 -36.63 2.08
N LEU A 16 34.15 -37.65 1.61
CA LEU A 16 32.69 -37.58 1.53
C LEU A 16 32.05 -37.43 2.92
N GLN A 17 32.53 -38.16 3.92
CA GLN A 17 32.06 -38.03 5.30
C GLN A 17 32.28 -36.60 5.83
N ALA A 18 33.45 -36.01 5.60
CA ALA A 18 33.76 -34.65 6.03
C ALA A 18 32.83 -33.61 5.36
N THR A 19 32.63 -33.71 4.05
CA THR A 19 31.73 -32.81 3.30
C THR A 19 30.28 -32.94 3.77
N LEU A 20 29.77 -34.16 3.97
CA LEU A 20 28.42 -34.36 4.52
C LEU A 20 28.24 -33.81 5.94
N HIS A 21 29.27 -33.91 6.79
CA HIS A 21 29.24 -33.31 8.12
C HIS A 21 29.20 -31.78 8.06
N GLU A 22 29.93 -31.18 7.12
CA GLU A 22 29.92 -29.74 6.90
C GLU A 22 28.55 -29.26 6.39
N GLU A 23 27.98 -29.92 5.38
CA GLU A 23 26.64 -29.62 4.87
C GLU A 23 25.57 -29.75 5.96
N LEU A 24 25.62 -30.82 6.77
CA LEU A 24 24.69 -31.00 7.89
C LEU A 24 24.83 -29.89 8.94
N ALA A 25 26.06 -29.42 9.21
CA ALA A 25 26.29 -28.31 10.13
C ALA A 25 25.73 -26.98 9.58
N GLN A 26 25.90 -26.73 8.28
CA GLN A 26 25.35 -25.56 7.60
C GLN A 26 23.82 -25.55 7.66
N GLU A 27 23.16 -26.66 7.29
CA GLU A 27 21.70 -26.78 7.33
C GLU A 27 21.14 -26.57 8.75
N ARG A 28 21.78 -27.17 9.77
CA ARG A 28 21.42 -26.94 11.18
C ARG A 28 21.52 -25.47 11.56
N SER A 29 22.55 -24.76 11.11
CA SER A 29 22.69 -23.32 11.36
C SER A 29 21.53 -22.54 10.73
N LEU A 30 21.20 -22.81 9.47
CA LEU A 30 20.10 -22.16 8.77
C LEU A 30 18.75 -22.39 9.46
N GLN A 31 18.50 -23.61 9.94
CA GLN A 31 17.28 -23.93 10.70
C GLN A 31 17.20 -23.18 12.04
N LEU A 32 18.31 -23.08 12.77
CA LEU A 32 18.36 -22.31 14.01
C LEU A 32 18.14 -20.82 13.76
N ASP A 33 18.71 -20.27 12.70
CA ASP A 33 18.52 -18.89 12.30
C ASP A 33 17.06 -18.60 11.90
N ALA A 34 16.43 -19.51 11.15
CA ALA A 34 15.01 -19.39 10.81
C ALA A 34 14.11 -19.45 12.05
N LYS A 35 14.39 -20.36 12.99
CA LYS A 35 13.67 -20.43 14.28
C LYS A 35 13.83 -19.15 15.09
N ARG A 36 15.06 -18.62 15.16
CA ARG A 36 15.34 -17.36 15.86
C ARG A 36 14.55 -16.20 15.24
N LEU A 37 14.52 -16.11 13.90
CA LEU A 37 13.76 -15.08 13.20
C LEU A 37 12.25 -15.17 13.49
N LEU A 38 11.71 -16.39 13.48
CA LEU A 38 10.30 -16.62 13.82
C LEU A 38 10.01 -16.20 15.26
N GLN A 39 10.87 -16.58 16.20
CA GLN A 39 10.75 -16.19 17.60
C GLN A 39 10.83 -14.67 17.78
N GLU A 40 11.77 -13.98 17.12
CA GLU A 40 11.88 -12.51 17.13
C GLU A 40 10.56 -11.85 16.67
N LYS A 41 9.98 -12.36 15.58
CA LYS A 41 8.69 -11.87 15.05
C LYS A 41 7.52 -12.15 15.99
N GLU A 42 7.46 -13.33 16.59
CA GLU A 42 6.41 -13.70 17.55
C GLU A 42 6.47 -12.85 18.82
N VAL A 43 7.66 -12.64 19.37
CA VAL A 43 7.86 -11.76 20.54
C VAL A 43 7.40 -10.34 20.22
N CYS A 44 7.78 -9.79 19.06
CA CYS A 44 7.32 -8.46 18.65
C CYS A 44 5.79 -8.38 18.57
N LYS A 45 5.13 -9.38 17.96
CA LYS A 45 3.66 -9.44 17.87
C LYS A 45 2.99 -9.56 19.25
N LEU A 46 3.57 -10.35 20.15
CA LEU A 46 3.06 -10.47 21.53
C LEU A 46 3.16 -9.15 22.29
N LEU A 47 4.29 -8.44 22.17
CA LEU A 47 4.46 -7.13 22.78
C LEU A 47 3.47 -6.10 22.22
N GLN A 48 3.25 -6.11 20.90
CA GLN A 48 2.22 -5.28 20.26
C GLN A 48 0.81 -5.59 20.77
N LYS A 49 0.48 -6.87 20.95
CA LYS A 49 -0.85 -7.29 21.41
C LYS A 49 -1.09 -7.03 22.89
N GLN A 50 -0.09 -7.27 23.75
CA GLN A 50 -0.26 -7.34 25.20
C GLN A 50 0.15 -6.05 25.91
N VAL A 51 1.10 -5.29 25.35
CA VAL A 51 1.63 -4.08 25.98
C VAL A 51 1.12 -2.82 25.28
N SER A 52 1.40 -2.69 23.98
CA SER A 52 0.91 -1.55 23.18
C SER A 52 1.06 -1.80 21.69
N HIS A 53 -0.06 -1.78 20.96
CA HIS A 53 -0.06 -1.98 19.51
C HIS A 53 0.56 -0.80 18.77
N ALA A 54 0.30 0.43 19.22
CA ALA A 54 0.76 1.64 18.54
C ALA A 54 2.20 2.03 18.93
N GLY A 55 2.69 1.57 20.08
CA GLY A 55 3.98 2.01 20.61
C GLY A 55 5.16 1.08 20.36
N VAL A 56 4.94 -0.13 19.83
CA VAL A 56 5.99 -1.08 19.45
C VAL A 56 6.00 -1.23 17.93
N HIS A 57 7.06 -0.72 17.30
CA HIS A 57 7.09 -0.51 15.83
C HIS A 57 7.66 -1.66 15.02
N GLY A 58 8.47 -2.51 15.65
CA GLY A 58 9.21 -3.58 14.98
C GLY A 58 10.72 -3.45 15.21
N THR A 59 11.50 -4.29 14.52
CA THR A 59 12.97 -4.25 14.62
C THR A 59 13.57 -3.08 13.81
N ALA A 60 14.78 -2.65 14.16
CA ALA A 60 15.52 -1.63 13.42
C ALA A 60 15.76 -2.01 11.95
N LEU A 61 15.91 -3.31 11.67
CA LEU A 61 16.00 -3.83 10.30
C LEU A 61 14.69 -3.63 9.53
N GLU A 62 13.55 -3.94 10.14
CA GLU A 62 12.23 -3.87 9.49
C GLU A 62 11.76 -2.43 9.26
N CYS A 63 12.18 -1.49 10.11
CA CYS A 63 11.80 -0.08 10.06
C CYS A 63 12.64 0.77 9.08
N CYS A 64 13.58 0.17 8.35
CA CYS A 64 14.37 0.87 7.33
C CYS A 64 14.63 0.03 6.08
N ARG A 65 15.18 0.69 5.06
CA ARG A 65 15.60 0.07 3.80
C ARG A 65 16.92 0.65 3.32
N PRO A 66 17.82 -0.17 2.76
CA PRO A 66 18.95 0.34 1.98
C PRO A 66 18.45 1.22 0.83
N ALA A 67 19.12 2.36 0.59
CA ALA A 67 18.75 3.30 -0.48
C ALA A 67 18.94 2.71 -1.89
N SER A 68 19.79 1.69 -2.03
CA SER A 68 19.97 0.93 -3.28
C SER A 68 20.39 -0.51 -2.96
N LYS A 69 20.17 -1.43 -3.91
CA LYS A 69 20.56 -2.86 -3.76
C LYS A 69 22.07 -3.03 -3.53
N ARG A 70 22.90 -2.16 -4.12
CA ARG A 70 24.36 -2.18 -3.94
C ARG A 70 24.78 -1.91 -2.49
N LEU A 71 23.94 -1.20 -1.72
CA LEU A 71 24.23 -0.82 -0.34
C LEU A 71 23.72 -1.86 0.68
N THR A 72 22.99 -2.89 0.26
CA THR A 72 22.36 -3.84 1.19
C THR A 72 23.37 -4.47 2.15
N VAL A 73 24.49 -4.96 1.63
CA VAL A 73 25.54 -5.60 2.45
C VAL A 73 26.22 -4.59 3.37
N ALA A 74 26.59 -3.43 2.85
CA ALA A 74 27.22 -2.36 3.62
C ALA A 74 26.32 -1.86 4.77
N VAL A 75 25.03 -1.66 4.52
CA VAL A 75 24.07 -1.22 5.54
C VAL A 75 23.83 -2.34 6.56
N ALA A 76 23.78 -3.60 6.13
CA ALA A 76 23.67 -4.74 7.05
C ALA A 76 24.87 -4.80 8.00
N ALA A 77 26.08 -4.64 7.46
CA ALA A 77 27.31 -4.58 8.24
C ALA A 77 27.34 -3.36 9.17
N ALA A 78 26.82 -2.21 8.73
CA ALA A 78 26.75 -1.00 9.52
C ALA A 78 25.75 -1.08 10.68
N LEU A 79 24.58 -1.72 10.51
CA LEU A 79 23.65 -1.95 11.62
C LEU A 79 24.15 -3.04 12.58
N GLY A 80 24.72 -4.12 12.03
CA GLY A 80 25.26 -5.23 12.81
C GLY A 80 24.22 -5.82 13.78
N PRO A 81 24.61 -6.16 15.03
CA PRO A 81 23.71 -6.74 16.03
C PRO A 81 22.49 -5.86 16.36
N LYS A 82 22.65 -4.53 16.27
CA LYS A 82 21.58 -3.57 16.57
C LYS A 82 20.45 -3.57 15.53
N ALA A 83 20.60 -4.33 14.43
CA ALA A 83 19.53 -4.54 13.47
C ALA A 83 18.31 -5.25 14.08
N SER A 84 18.51 -6.12 15.08
CA SER A 84 17.44 -6.86 15.76
C SER A 84 16.79 -6.10 16.92
N SER A 85 17.28 -4.90 17.27
CA SER A 85 16.74 -4.12 18.39
C SER A 85 15.33 -3.58 18.05
N LEU A 86 14.42 -3.60 19.02
CA LEU A 86 13.02 -3.20 18.85
C LEU A 86 12.83 -1.70 19.06
N LEU A 87 12.19 -1.01 18.12
CA LEU A 87 11.86 0.40 18.21
C LEU A 87 10.57 0.59 19.01
N VAL A 88 10.64 1.46 20.02
CA VAL A 88 9.50 1.78 20.89
C VAL A 88 9.36 3.29 21.08
N ASP A 89 8.15 3.77 21.38
CA ASP A 89 7.91 5.21 21.52
C ASP A 89 8.73 5.86 22.65
N SER A 90 8.73 5.26 23.84
CA SER A 90 9.29 5.86 25.05
C SER A 90 10.02 4.85 25.93
N HIS A 91 10.87 5.38 26.82
CA HIS A 91 11.60 4.57 27.79
C HIS A 91 10.66 3.85 28.76
N ALA A 92 9.58 4.51 29.17
CA ALA A 92 8.57 3.91 30.04
C ALA A 92 7.88 2.71 29.37
N LEU A 93 7.65 2.76 28.06
CA LEU A 93 7.11 1.63 27.32
C LEU A 93 8.11 0.47 27.24
N ALA A 94 9.41 0.77 27.02
CA ALA A 94 10.46 -0.25 27.03
C ALA A 94 10.49 -1.04 28.35
N LEU A 95 10.38 -0.35 29.49
CA LEU A 95 10.34 -1.00 30.81
C LEU A 95 9.13 -1.94 30.95
N LYS A 96 7.95 -1.51 30.51
CA LYS A 96 6.74 -2.36 30.50
C LYS A 96 6.92 -3.60 29.60
N CYS A 97 7.55 -3.43 28.44
CA CYS A 97 7.89 -4.56 27.58
C CYS A 97 8.83 -5.54 28.29
N ILE A 98 9.86 -5.05 28.99
CA ILE A 98 10.80 -5.90 29.75
C ILE A 98 10.08 -6.65 30.87
N GLU A 99 9.18 -6.00 31.61
CA GLU A 99 8.35 -6.66 32.64
C GLU A 99 7.51 -7.79 32.04
N TYR A 100 6.89 -7.55 30.88
CA TYR A 100 6.16 -8.58 30.15
C TYR A 100 7.07 -9.73 29.69
N LEU A 101 8.24 -9.44 29.13
CA LEU A 101 9.19 -10.49 28.71
C LEU A 101 9.64 -11.36 29.89
N LYS A 102 9.88 -10.75 31.07
CA LYS A 102 10.24 -11.48 32.30
C LYS A 102 9.12 -12.40 32.77
N THR A 103 7.89 -11.89 32.84
CA THR A 103 6.72 -12.66 33.29
C THR A 103 6.39 -13.81 32.33
N ALA A 104 6.46 -13.56 31.03
CA ALA A 104 6.20 -14.54 29.98
C ALA A 104 7.42 -15.44 29.67
N ARG A 105 8.59 -15.18 30.27
CA ARG A 105 9.87 -15.88 30.03
C ARG A 105 10.29 -15.88 28.56
N LEU A 106 10.03 -14.77 27.86
CA LEU A 106 10.27 -14.58 26.43
C LEU A 106 11.65 -13.96 26.17
N GLY A 107 12.73 -14.65 26.56
CA GLY A 107 14.10 -14.27 26.22
C GLY A 107 14.51 -12.83 26.55
N SER A 108 15.52 -12.32 25.85
CA SER A 108 16.01 -10.94 25.97
C SER A 108 15.87 -10.20 24.65
N CYS A 109 15.58 -8.90 24.71
CA CYS A 109 15.48 -8.01 23.56
C CYS A 109 16.15 -6.67 23.91
N GLU A 110 16.84 -6.07 22.94
CA GLU A 110 17.31 -4.69 23.03
C GLU A 110 16.20 -3.75 22.55
N PHE A 111 15.97 -2.65 23.25
CA PHE A 111 14.94 -1.67 22.91
C PHE A 111 15.58 -0.32 22.58
N LEU A 112 15.05 0.36 21.55
CA LEU A 112 15.47 1.69 21.12
C LEU A 112 14.31 2.68 21.30
N PRO A 113 14.27 3.42 22.43
CA PRO A 113 13.25 4.42 22.69
C PRO A 113 13.41 5.67 21.83
N ILE A 114 12.43 5.96 20.98
CA ILE A 114 12.46 7.08 20.02
C ILE A 114 12.51 8.43 20.74
N GLU A 115 11.72 8.62 21.80
CA GLU A 115 11.68 9.86 22.57
C GLU A 115 13.02 10.18 23.23
N THR A 116 13.64 9.20 23.88
CA THR A 116 14.91 9.38 24.61
C THR A 116 16.06 9.73 23.66
N LEU A 117 16.15 9.04 22.52
CA LEU A 117 17.18 9.31 21.52
C LEU A 117 17.05 10.71 20.90
N ARG A 118 15.82 11.18 20.70
CA ARG A 118 15.54 12.55 20.26
C ARG A 118 15.98 13.59 21.29
N GLN A 119 15.73 13.36 22.58
CA GLN A 119 16.16 14.27 23.64
C GLN A 119 17.69 14.34 23.76
N LYS A 120 18.40 13.21 23.63
CA LYS A 120 19.87 13.15 23.64
C LYS A 120 20.48 13.99 22.51
N GLN A 121 19.88 13.92 21.31
CA GLN A 121 20.32 14.74 20.17
C GLN A 121 20.11 16.24 20.42
N LEU A 122 18.97 16.63 20.98
CA LEU A 122 18.63 18.03 21.21
C LEU A 122 19.50 18.70 22.28
N ARG A 123 19.95 17.94 23.28
CA ARG A 123 20.82 18.45 24.36
C ARG A 123 22.24 18.77 23.90
N GLY A 124 22.59 18.44 22.65
CA GLY A 124 23.94 18.56 22.12
C GLY A 124 24.84 17.50 22.75
N GLY A 125 25.10 16.41 22.02
CA GLY A 125 26.13 15.45 22.43
C GLY A 125 27.48 16.15 22.37
N GLY A 126 27.97 16.63 23.52
CA GLY A 126 29.31 17.17 23.64
C GLY A 126 30.33 16.08 23.26
N GLU A 127 31.41 16.50 22.59
CA GLU A 127 32.54 15.63 22.22
C GLU A 127 33.16 14.91 23.43
N ASP A 128 32.87 15.41 24.65
CA ASP A 128 33.39 14.95 25.93
C ASP A 128 32.45 14.05 26.76
N THR A 129 31.28 13.66 26.23
CA THR A 129 30.45 12.69 26.97
C THR A 129 31.06 11.31 26.76
N GLU A 130 31.81 10.88 27.78
CA GLU A 130 32.46 9.58 27.92
C GLU A 130 31.61 8.43 27.37
N GLU A 131 32.32 7.41 26.92
CA GLU A 131 31.91 6.17 26.27
C GLU A 131 30.70 5.46 26.93
N GLU A 132 29.52 6.06 26.86
CA GLU A 132 28.29 5.38 27.17
C GLU A 132 28.08 4.32 26.08
N GLU A 133 27.92 3.04 26.48
CA GLU A 133 27.81 1.82 25.65
C GLU A 133 26.74 1.86 24.53
N GLY A 134 26.03 2.98 24.38
CA GLY A 134 25.08 3.25 23.31
C GLY A 134 25.67 3.89 22.04
N GLY A 135 26.85 4.51 22.09
CA GLY A 135 27.48 5.16 20.93
C GLY A 135 27.44 6.69 20.95
N THR A 136 28.50 7.27 20.38
CA THR A 136 28.68 8.73 20.22
C THR A 136 27.88 9.21 19.03
N LEU A 137 26.99 10.18 19.27
CA LEU A 137 26.28 10.91 18.21
C LEU A 137 27.27 11.86 17.55
N LEU A 138 27.94 11.40 16.50
CA LEU A 138 28.87 12.21 15.75
C LEU A 138 28.10 13.17 14.81
N PRO A 139 28.58 14.41 14.63
CA PRO A 139 27.99 15.30 13.63
C PRO A 139 28.12 14.69 12.22
N PRO A 140 27.30 15.14 11.26
CA PRO A 140 27.47 14.72 9.88
C PRO A 140 28.90 15.05 9.41
N PRO A 141 29.57 14.13 8.70
CA PRO A 141 30.89 14.41 8.14
C PRO A 141 30.81 15.61 7.18
N PRO A 142 31.85 16.44 7.09
CA PRO A 142 31.85 17.56 6.16
C PRO A 142 31.75 17.01 4.74
N ALA A 143 30.72 17.42 3.99
CA ALA A 143 30.46 16.89 2.64
C ALA A 143 31.66 17.10 1.71
N ASP A 144 32.35 18.24 1.84
CA ASP A 144 33.51 18.61 1.04
C ASP A 144 34.80 17.87 1.45
N ALA A 145 34.81 17.25 2.64
CA ALA A 145 35.98 16.55 3.19
C ALA A 145 35.94 15.04 2.95
N LEU A 146 34.82 14.50 2.46
CA LEU A 146 34.68 13.08 2.18
C LEU A 146 35.38 12.72 0.85
N PRO A 147 36.26 11.70 0.84
CA PRO A 147 36.85 11.22 -0.41
C PRO A 147 35.77 10.74 -1.39
N PRO A 148 36.08 10.74 -2.70
CA PRO A 148 35.14 10.29 -3.72
C PRO A 148 34.64 8.87 -3.45
N GLY A 149 33.32 8.69 -3.51
CA GLY A 149 32.68 7.39 -3.26
C GLY A 149 32.45 7.05 -1.79
N CYS A 150 32.92 7.86 -0.85
CA CYS A 150 32.57 7.72 0.57
C CYS A 150 31.22 8.41 0.86
N ARG A 151 30.40 7.78 1.68
CA ARG A 151 29.07 8.31 2.05
C ARG A 151 28.84 8.12 3.54
N TRP A 152 28.08 9.03 4.15
CA TRP A 152 27.60 8.82 5.50
C TRP A 152 26.58 7.67 5.52
N ALA A 153 26.68 6.77 6.50
CA ALA A 153 25.82 5.58 6.52
C ALA A 153 24.34 5.94 6.70
N VAL A 154 24.02 7.03 7.41
CA VAL A 154 22.65 7.52 7.56
C VAL A 154 22.02 7.84 6.19
N ASP A 155 22.77 8.44 5.27
CA ASP A 155 22.31 8.81 3.91
C ASP A 155 22.23 7.61 2.95
N CYS A 156 22.65 6.43 3.41
CA CYS A 156 22.57 5.18 2.68
C CYS A 156 21.31 4.38 3.02
N VAL A 157 20.47 4.89 3.92
CA VAL A 157 19.29 4.22 4.46
C VAL A 157 18.06 5.13 4.32
N SER A 158 16.94 4.54 3.93
CA SER A 158 15.62 5.15 3.91
C SER A 158 14.79 4.64 5.09
N PHE A 159 14.14 5.56 5.80
CA PHE A 159 13.27 5.30 6.95
C PHE A 159 12.20 6.39 7.07
N GLU A 160 11.18 6.17 7.88
CA GLU A 160 10.20 7.21 8.23
C GLU A 160 10.83 8.29 9.10
N ASP A 161 10.44 9.56 8.91
CA ASP A 161 11.06 10.69 9.61
C ASP A 161 10.99 10.58 11.14
N ARG A 162 9.94 9.96 11.68
CA ARG A 162 9.80 9.70 13.11
C ARG A 162 10.95 8.86 13.70
N PHE A 163 11.60 8.03 12.88
CA PHE A 163 12.73 7.18 13.28
C PHE A 163 14.09 7.83 13.02
N ARG A 164 14.15 9.07 12.51
CA ARG A 164 15.41 9.76 12.18
C ARG A 164 16.45 9.69 13.29
N HIS A 165 16.05 9.99 14.52
CA HIS A 165 16.94 10.00 15.68
C HIS A 165 17.47 8.60 16.03
N VAL A 166 16.68 7.55 15.74
CA VAL A 166 17.13 6.16 15.92
C VAL A 166 18.25 5.83 14.93
N TYR A 167 18.07 6.12 13.65
CA TYR A 167 19.09 5.81 12.65
C TYR A 167 20.32 6.72 12.74
N GLN A 168 20.16 7.97 13.17
CA GLN A 168 21.30 8.80 13.55
C GLN A 168 22.07 8.17 14.72
N PHE A 169 21.39 7.67 15.75
CA PHE A 169 22.04 6.97 16.84
C PHE A 169 22.79 5.71 16.39
N LEU A 170 22.18 4.90 15.51
CA LEU A 170 22.78 3.64 15.04
C LEU A 170 23.93 3.81 14.03
N LEU A 171 23.88 4.87 13.22
CA LEU A 171 24.73 5.01 12.03
C LEU A 171 25.53 6.32 11.96
N SER A 172 25.36 7.25 12.91
CA SER A 172 26.06 8.56 12.88
C SER A 172 27.57 8.41 12.87
N ASP A 173 28.10 7.37 13.48
CA ASP A 173 29.51 7.10 13.54
C ASP A 173 30.04 6.21 12.42
N CYS A 174 29.25 5.95 11.38
CA CYS A 174 29.61 5.02 10.33
C CYS A 174 29.72 5.73 8.97
N LEU A 175 30.82 5.48 8.26
CA LEU A 175 31.00 5.84 6.85
C LEU A 175 30.99 4.58 6.00
N ILE A 176 30.25 4.62 4.90
CA ILE A 176 30.32 3.61 3.85
C ILE A 176 31.39 4.03 2.85
N VAL A 177 32.36 3.15 2.61
CA VAL A 177 33.51 3.40 1.74
C VAL A 177 33.57 2.39 0.59
N PRO A 178 34.23 2.71 -0.54
CA PRO A 178 34.26 1.82 -1.68
C PRO A 178 34.98 0.48 -1.44
N SER A 179 36.10 0.49 -0.71
CA SER A 179 36.96 -0.69 -0.51
C SER A 179 37.76 -0.62 0.79
N LEU A 180 38.30 -1.77 1.22
CA LEU A 180 39.15 -1.85 2.42
C LEU A 180 40.44 -1.03 2.28
N ALA A 181 40.99 -0.88 1.07
CA ALA A 181 42.16 -0.05 0.84
C ALA A 181 41.87 1.42 1.19
N VAL A 182 40.73 1.95 0.73
CA VAL A 182 40.27 3.30 1.06
C VAL A 182 39.99 3.42 2.56
N ALA A 183 39.38 2.41 3.18
CA ALA A 183 39.16 2.40 4.63
C ALA A 183 40.48 2.54 5.42
N ARG A 184 41.52 1.81 5.01
CA ARG A 184 42.84 1.86 5.65
C ARG A 184 43.53 3.20 5.47
N GLU A 185 43.43 3.79 4.28
CA GLU A 185 43.96 5.13 4.02
C GLU A 185 43.25 6.20 4.86
N LEU A 186 41.93 6.10 5.00
CA LEU A 186 41.16 7.01 5.85
C LEU A 186 41.46 6.85 7.34
N ARG A 187 41.75 5.63 7.78
CA ARG A 187 42.05 5.32 9.20
C ARG A 187 43.46 5.71 9.61
N PHE A 188 44.46 5.38 8.78
CA PHE A 188 45.87 5.45 9.15
C PHE A 188 46.67 6.46 8.32
N GLY A 189 46.06 7.02 7.28
CA GLY A 189 46.67 8.04 6.43
C GLY A 189 46.60 9.43 7.07
N ARG A 190 47.33 10.38 6.48
CA ARG A 190 47.44 11.76 6.98
C ARG A 190 46.46 12.74 6.32
N ALA A 191 45.82 12.34 5.22
CA ALA A 191 45.04 13.24 4.37
C ALA A 191 43.64 13.59 4.92
N HIS A 192 43.08 12.74 5.79
CA HIS A 192 41.67 12.85 6.22
C HIS A 192 41.49 12.61 7.72
N ALA A 193 42.24 13.33 8.55
CA ALA A 193 42.14 13.23 10.02
C ALA A 193 40.72 13.50 10.57
N SER A 194 39.91 14.28 9.85
CA SER A 194 38.53 14.61 10.25
C SER A 194 37.58 13.41 10.27
N VAL A 195 37.88 12.33 9.53
CA VAL A 195 37.04 11.13 9.44
C VAL A 195 37.55 9.95 10.26
N GLU A 196 38.70 10.09 10.93
CA GLU A 196 39.27 9.04 11.78
C GLU A 196 38.31 8.66 12.91
N LYS A 197 37.50 9.59 13.44
CA LYS A 197 36.54 9.29 14.50
C LYS A 197 35.37 8.36 14.09
N TYR A 198 35.19 8.10 12.79
CA TYR A 198 34.11 7.24 12.29
C TYR A 198 34.59 5.80 12.12
N ARG A 199 33.72 4.84 12.41
CA ARG A 199 33.81 3.46 11.93
C ARG A 199 33.62 3.45 10.41
N LEU A 200 34.38 2.59 9.73
CA LEU A 200 34.37 2.50 8.27
C LEU A 200 33.82 1.13 7.86
N VAL A 201 32.90 1.10 6.91
CA VAL A 201 32.29 -0.12 6.39
C VAL A 201 32.37 -0.09 4.87
N THR A 202 32.86 -1.16 4.27
CA THR A 202 32.99 -1.23 2.81
C THR A 202 31.68 -1.64 2.15
N LEU A 203 31.60 -1.49 0.83
CA LEU A 203 30.47 -2.01 0.05
C LEU A 203 30.31 -3.54 0.16
N ASP A 204 31.42 -4.25 0.36
CA ASP A 204 31.47 -5.72 0.45
C ASP A 204 31.25 -6.24 1.89
N GLY A 205 31.14 -5.33 2.87
CA GLY A 205 30.78 -5.66 4.26
C GLY A 205 31.96 -5.86 5.21
N GLU A 206 33.19 -5.56 4.81
CA GLU A 206 34.28 -5.41 5.77
C GLU A 206 34.04 -4.20 6.68
N LYS A 207 34.36 -4.35 7.96
CA LYS A 207 34.18 -3.34 9.01
C LYS A 207 35.53 -3.02 9.61
N LEU A 208 35.91 -1.74 9.61
CA LEU A 208 37.07 -1.21 10.31
C LEU A 208 36.60 -0.27 11.43
N GLN A 209 36.66 -0.77 12.66
CA GLN A 209 36.24 -0.03 13.85
C GLN A 209 37.20 1.11 14.18
N ARG A 210 36.78 2.01 15.09
CA ARG A 210 37.58 3.17 15.54
C ARG A 210 38.97 2.78 16.05
N GLY A 211 39.04 1.72 16.86
CA GLY A 211 40.30 1.20 17.40
C GLY A 211 41.17 0.41 16.41
N GLY A 212 40.86 0.42 15.11
CA GLY A 212 41.64 -0.27 14.09
C GLY A 212 41.31 -1.77 13.92
N VAL A 213 40.35 -2.31 14.69
CA VAL A 213 39.88 -3.70 14.57
C VAL A 213 39.17 -3.89 13.23
N ILE A 214 39.60 -4.91 12.47
CA ILE A 214 39.01 -5.29 11.19
C ILE A 214 38.16 -6.55 11.38
N ALA A 215 36.94 -6.55 10.87
CA ALA A 215 36.04 -7.69 10.85
C ALA A 215 35.42 -7.88 9.47
N PHE A 216 35.19 -9.14 9.09
CA PHE A 216 34.45 -9.52 7.90
C PHE A 216 33.53 -10.69 8.27
N ASP A 217 32.24 -10.59 7.94
CA ASP A 217 31.23 -11.55 8.38
C ASP A 217 30.10 -11.76 7.35
N LEU A 218 30.46 -11.82 6.06
CA LEU A 218 29.48 -12.03 4.98
C LEU A 218 28.74 -13.38 5.10
N GLY A 219 29.40 -14.46 5.54
CA GLY A 219 28.74 -15.73 5.84
C GLY A 219 28.02 -15.77 7.20
N GLY A 220 28.15 -14.70 8.00
CA GLY A 220 27.63 -14.60 9.35
C GLY A 220 26.42 -13.68 9.43
N LEU A 221 26.42 -12.82 10.46
CA LEU A 221 25.30 -11.92 10.73
C LEU A 221 25.01 -10.97 9.56
N THR A 222 26.04 -10.36 8.97
CA THR A 222 25.90 -9.41 7.86
C THR A 222 25.16 -10.03 6.67
N GLY A 223 25.58 -11.21 6.21
CA GLY A 223 24.89 -11.89 5.10
C GLY A 223 23.47 -12.29 5.45
N ARG A 224 23.22 -12.76 6.68
CA ARG A 224 21.85 -13.08 7.12
C ARG A 224 20.94 -11.87 7.14
N LEU A 225 21.42 -10.72 7.61
CA LEU A 225 20.64 -9.47 7.61
C LEU A 225 20.39 -8.98 6.18
N ALA A 226 21.40 -9.08 5.30
CA ALA A 226 21.24 -8.74 3.88
C ALA A 226 20.18 -9.62 3.20
N ALA A 227 20.25 -10.95 3.42
CA ALA A 227 19.26 -11.90 2.90
C ALA A 227 17.85 -11.65 3.46
N ARG A 228 17.73 -11.26 4.75
CA ARG A 228 16.44 -10.88 5.35
C ARG A 228 15.80 -9.70 4.61
N TRP A 229 16.57 -8.68 4.22
CA TRP A 229 16.01 -7.59 3.41
C TRP A 229 15.61 -8.04 2.01
N GLU A 230 16.39 -8.89 1.36
CA GLU A 230 16.01 -9.41 0.04
C GLU A 230 14.69 -10.19 0.10
N ALA A 231 14.53 -11.04 1.12
CA ALA A 231 13.26 -11.72 1.40
C ALA A 231 12.12 -10.74 1.69
N GLN A 232 12.35 -9.70 2.50
CA GLN A 232 11.33 -8.68 2.79
C GLN A 232 10.91 -7.88 1.53
N GLN A 233 11.86 -7.60 0.61
CA GLN A 233 11.52 -6.98 -0.66
C GLN A 233 10.68 -7.93 -1.53
N GLN A 234 11.00 -9.22 -1.55
CA GLN A 234 10.23 -10.23 -2.26
C GLN A 234 8.79 -10.31 -1.73
N ASP A 235 8.62 -10.46 -0.42
CA ASP A 235 7.30 -10.52 0.24
C ASP A 235 6.44 -9.30 -0.12
N ARG A 236 7.03 -8.11 -0.07
CA ARG A 236 6.33 -6.87 -0.41
C ARG A 236 5.95 -6.78 -1.88
N LEU A 237 6.78 -7.29 -2.78
CA LEU A 237 6.45 -7.36 -4.20
C LEU A 237 5.29 -8.33 -4.43
N LEU A 238 5.28 -9.48 -3.76
CA LEU A 238 4.17 -10.43 -3.80
C LEU A 238 2.87 -9.81 -3.29
N GLU A 239 2.89 -9.10 -2.16
CA GLU A 239 1.72 -8.37 -1.65
C GLU A 239 1.19 -7.32 -2.65
N ARG A 240 2.10 -6.62 -3.35
CA ARG A 240 1.71 -5.64 -4.36
C ARG A 240 1.10 -6.32 -5.59
N VAL A 241 1.64 -7.46 -6.01
CA VAL A 241 1.07 -8.27 -7.10
C VAL A 241 -0.34 -8.72 -6.74
N GLU A 242 -0.55 -9.23 -5.51
CA GLU A 242 -1.86 -9.67 -5.03
C GLU A 242 -2.87 -8.51 -5.02
N LYS A 243 -2.49 -7.34 -4.47
CA LYS A 243 -3.36 -6.15 -4.49
C LYS A 243 -3.73 -5.70 -5.90
N VAL A 244 -2.78 -5.70 -6.83
CA VAL A 244 -3.05 -5.35 -8.22
C VAL A 244 -3.97 -6.39 -8.86
N ARG A 245 -3.81 -7.67 -8.52
CA ARG A 245 -4.69 -8.76 -8.99
C ARG A 245 -6.11 -8.60 -8.47
N GLU A 246 -6.30 -8.28 -7.18
CA GLU A 246 -7.61 -7.98 -6.60
C GLU A 246 -8.26 -6.78 -7.29
N GLN A 247 -7.49 -5.72 -7.56
CA GLN A 247 -7.97 -4.54 -8.29
C GLN A 247 -8.40 -4.89 -9.72
N LEU A 248 -7.63 -5.73 -10.43
CA LEU A 248 -7.98 -6.21 -11.76
C LEU A 248 -9.25 -7.06 -11.74
N GLN A 249 -9.38 -7.99 -10.81
CA GLN A 249 -10.60 -8.81 -10.66
C GLN A 249 -11.82 -7.94 -10.35
N ALA A 250 -11.69 -6.94 -9.48
CA ALA A 250 -12.76 -6.01 -9.18
C ALA A 250 -13.20 -5.21 -10.42
N LEU A 251 -12.26 -4.78 -11.27
CA LEU A 251 -12.56 -4.12 -12.53
C LEU A 251 -13.22 -5.06 -13.54
N GLU A 252 -12.73 -6.29 -13.71
CA GLU A 252 -13.34 -7.30 -14.58
C GLU A 252 -14.79 -7.61 -14.16
N HIS A 253 -15.04 -7.76 -12.85
CA HIS A 253 -16.39 -7.94 -12.32
C HIS A 253 -17.28 -6.72 -12.57
N ALA A 254 -16.74 -5.51 -12.45
CA ALA A 254 -17.48 -4.28 -12.78
C ALA A 254 -17.80 -4.19 -14.28
N GLU A 255 -16.88 -4.55 -15.17
CA GLU A 255 -17.11 -4.56 -16.62
C GLU A 255 -18.15 -5.60 -17.05
N VAL A 256 -18.12 -6.79 -16.47
CA VAL A 256 -19.14 -7.83 -16.72
C VAL A 256 -20.50 -7.39 -16.18
N GLY A 257 -20.53 -6.74 -15.00
CA GLY A 257 -21.74 -6.14 -14.44
C GLY A 257 -22.34 -5.07 -15.35
N VAL A 258 -21.52 -4.16 -15.89
CA VAL A 258 -21.96 -3.11 -16.82
C VAL A 258 -22.44 -3.69 -18.15
N ARG A 259 -21.77 -4.73 -18.69
CA ARG A 259 -22.26 -5.45 -19.88
C ARG A 259 -23.57 -6.18 -19.63
N GLY A 260 -23.73 -6.78 -18.45
CA GLY A 260 -24.96 -7.43 -18.01
C GLY A 260 -26.12 -6.46 -17.86
N ASP A 261 -25.89 -5.28 -17.26
CA ASP A 261 -26.90 -4.24 -17.10
C ASP A 261 -27.24 -3.56 -18.44
N ALA A 262 -26.25 -3.32 -19.31
CA ALA A 262 -26.50 -2.83 -20.66
C ALA A 262 -27.37 -3.80 -21.47
N GLY A 263 -27.05 -5.10 -21.45
CA GLY A 263 -27.85 -6.14 -22.10
C GLY A 263 -29.24 -6.32 -21.48
N GLY A 264 -29.35 -6.20 -20.15
CA GLY A 264 -30.62 -6.27 -19.43
C GLY A 264 -31.52 -5.06 -19.69
N ASN A 265 -30.95 -3.87 -19.82
CA ASN A 265 -31.68 -2.65 -20.13
C ASN A 265 -32.14 -2.64 -21.59
N GLU A 266 -31.30 -3.08 -22.54
CA GLU A 266 -31.70 -3.30 -23.93
C GLU A 266 -32.82 -4.35 -24.04
N GLY A 267 -32.75 -5.44 -23.26
CA GLY A 267 -33.78 -6.46 -23.19
C GLY A 267 -35.12 -5.92 -22.69
N ARG A 268 -35.11 -5.17 -21.59
CA ARG A 268 -36.30 -4.51 -21.02
C ARG A 268 -36.88 -3.47 -21.97
N GLU A 269 -36.04 -2.73 -22.68
CA GLU A 269 -36.48 -1.73 -23.64
C GLU A 269 -37.11 -2.38 -24.88
N ARG A 270 -36.53 -3.48 -25.40
CA ARG A 270 -37.12 -4.29 -26.47
C ARG A 270 -38.48 -4.87 -26.07
N GLU A 271 -38.63 -5.34 -24.83
CA GLU A 271 -39.90 -5.87 -24.35
C GLU A 271 -40.97 -4.79 -24.18
N ARG A 272 -40.61 -3.61 -23.63
CA ARG A 272 -41.50 -2.44 -23.58
C ARG A 272 -41.95 -2.00 -24.97
N ARG A 273 -41.05 -2.04 -25.96
CA ARG A 273 -41.35 -1.72 -27.36
C ARG A 273 -42.30 -2.74 -28.01
N ARG A 274 -42.19 -4.03 -27.66
CA ARG A 274 -43.12 -5.09 -28.06
C ARG A 274 -44.52 -4.91 -27.45
N LYS A 275 -44.62 -4.62 -26.14
CA LYS A 275 -45.92 -4.38 -25.48
C LYS A 275 -46.66 -3.18 -26.08
N ARG A 276 -45.96 -2.07 -26.33
CA ARG A 276 -46.56 -0.90 -27.00
C ARG A 276 -47.07 -1.19 -28.40
N ARG A 277 -46.36 -2.04 -29.17
CA ARG A 277 -46.84 -2.49 -30.49
C ARG A 277 -48.07 -3.39 -30.40
N GLY A 278 -48.16 -4.27 -29.40
CA GLY A 278 -49.31 -5.14 -29.19
C GLY A 278 -50.57 -4.43 -28.67
N GLU A 279 -50.41 -3.35 -27.89
CA GLU A 279 -51.53 -2.51 -27.44
C GLU A 279 -52.06 -1.61 -28.55
N GLY A 280 -51.20 -1.13 -29.46
CA GLY A 280 -51.60 -0.33 -30.61
C GLY A 280 -52.50 -1.08 -31.60
N THR A 281 -52.26 -2.38 -31.82
CA THR A 281 -53.12 -3.22 -32.68
C THR A 281 -54.50 -3.46 -32.06
N LYS A 282 -54.58 -3.71 -30.75
CA LYS A 282 -55.88 -3.89 -30.06
C LYS A 282 -56.73 -2.62 -30.06
N LYS A 283 -56.09 -1.44 -29.93
CA LYS A 283 -56.81 -0.15 -29.95
C LYS A 283 -57.36 0.18 -31.34
N GLY A 284 -56.60 -0.15 -32.40
CA GLY A 284 -57.04 0.00 -33.79
C GLY A 284 -58.24 -0.90 -34.15
N GLU A 285 -58.31 -2.12 -33.62
CA GLU A 285 -59.48 -3.00 -33.79
C GLU A 285 -60.72 -2.44 -33.08
N THR A 286 -60.58 -1.95 -31.85
CA THR A 286 -61.71 -1.38 -31.09
C THR A 286 -62.23 -0.06 -31.65
N ASP A 287 -61.36 0.77 -32.21
CA ASP A 287 -61.76 2.05 -32.83
C ASP A 287 -62.40 1.82 -34.21
N GLY A 288 -61.95 0.80 -34.96
CA GLY A 288 -62.60 0.36 -36.20
C GLY A 288 -64.02 -0.18 -35.98
N GLU A 289 -64.26 -0.85 -34.85
CA GLU A 289 -65.59 -1.39 -34.50
C GLU A 289 -66.55 -0.29 -34.01
N LYS A 290 -66.05 0.70 -33.25
CA LYS A 290 -66.84 1.89 -32.85
C LYS A 290 -67.24 2.76 -34.05
N ALA A 291 -66.32 3.01 -34.99
CA ALA A 291 -66.62 3.80 -36.18
C ALA A 291 -67.66 3.13 -37.11
N ARG A 292 -67.79 1.80 -37.08
CA ARG A 292 -68.86 1.08 -37.81
C ARG A 292 -70.22 1.22 -37.15
N LYS A 293 -70.30 1.24 -35.81
CA LYS A 293 -71.57 1.43 -35.09
C LYS A 293 -72.09 2.87 -35.20
N GLU A 294 -71.20 3.86 -35.22
CA GLU A 294 -71.59 5.28 -35.32
C GLU A 294 -72.14 5.63 -36.72
N LYS A 295 -71.63 4.98 -37.78
CA LYS A 295 -72.17 5.14 -39.14
C LYS A 295 -73.55 4.51 -39.36
N LEU A 296 -73.97 3.54 -38.53
CA LEU A 296 -75.34 3.00 -38.57
C LEU A 296 -76.37 3.93 -37.91
N HIS A 297 -76.00 4.71 -36.89
CA HIS A 297 -76.94 5.64 -36.24
C HIS A 297 -77.21 6.90 -37.06
N VAL A 298 -76.26 7.34 -37.89
CA VAL A 298 -76.43 8.53 -38.75
C VAL A 298 -77.38 8.27 -39.93
N SER A 299 -77.55 7.02 -40.38
CA SER A 299 -78.48 6.69 -41.48
C SER A 299 -79.95 6.60 -41.02
N GLU A 300 -80.23 6.36 -39.74
CA GLU A 300 -81.61 6.37 -39.20
C GLU A 300 -82.10 7.79 -38.83
N GLY A 301 -81.20 8.70 -38.45
CA GLY A 301 -81.57 10.09 -38.11
C GLY A 301 -81.96 10.97 -39.30
N LYS A 302 -81.59 10.61 -40.52
CA LYS A 302 -81.84 11.42 -41.74
C LYS A 302 -83.17 11.15 -42.45
N ARG A 303 -83.98 10.20 -41.96
CA ARG A 303 -85.32 9.90 -42.53
C ARG A 303 -86.50 10.62 -41.86
N LYS A 304 -86.28 11.33 -40.75
CA LYS A 304 -87.37 12.03 -40.00
C LYS A 304 -87.37 13.57 -40.10
N GLY A 305 -86.47 14.18 -40.87
CA GLY A 305 -86.35 15.65 -40.97
C GLY A 305 -86.82 16.27 -42.29
N GLY A 306 -87.49 15.51 -43.16
CA GLY A 306 -87.82 15.92 -44.53
C GLY A 306 -89.28 16.31 -44.79
N GLU A 307 -90.18 16.20 -43.81
CA GLU A 307 -91.64 16.21 -44.07
C GLU A 307 -92.44 17.38 -43.44
N GLU A 308 -91.79 18.34 -42.77
CA GLU A 308 -92.49 19.46 -42.09
C GLU A 308 -92.16 20.87 -42.63
N ARG A 309 -91.54 20.99 -43.81
CA ARG A 309 -91.12 22.29 -44.38
C ARG A 309 -91.91 22.71 -45.64
N ALA A 310 -93.14 22.21 -45.81
CA ALA A 310 -93.99 22.50 -46.96
C ALA A 310 -95.34 23.19 -46.63
N GLU A 311 -95.62 23.52 -45.37
CA GLU A 311 -96.77 24.35 -44.99
C GLU A 311 -96.26 25.61 -44.26
N ARG A 312 -96.87 26.77 -44.55
CA ARG A 312 -96.60 28.12 -43.99
C ARG A 312 -95.74 29.06 -44.84
N THR A 313 -95.85 28.97 -46.17
CA THR A 313 -95.66 30.12 -47.06
C THR A 313 -96.96 30.47 -47.79
N GLU A 314 -98.10 30.49 -47.08
CA GLU A 314 -99.39 30.96 -47.60
C GLU A 314 -100.21 31.61 -46.49
N THR A 315 -99.70 32.68 -45.87
CA THR A 315 -100.52 33.67 -45.15
C THR A 315 -99.81 35.02 -45.19
N SER A 316 -99.52 35.48 -46.41
CA SER A 316 -99.19 36.87 -46.72
C SER A 316 -100.43 37.48 -47.39
N GLY A 317 -101.08 38.41 -46.70
CA GLY A 317 -102.13 39.25 -47.28
C GLY A 317 -103.45 39.23 -46.54
N GLU A 318 -103.49 39.80 -45.32
CA GLU A 318 -104.75 40.29 -44.73
C GLU A 318 -104.44 41.07 -43.44
N GLN A 319 -103.80 42.25 -43.51
CA GLN A 319 -103.83 43.36 -42.50
C GLN A 319 -103.11 44.57 -43.17
N GLY A 320 -103.69 45.33 -44.09
CA GLY A 320 -105.10 45.65 -44.19
C GLY A 320 -105.50 46.62 -43.08
N THR A 321 -105.13 47.89 -43.26
CA THR A 321 -105.98 49.05 -42.94
C THR A 321 -106.56 49.14 -41.52
N GLU A 322 -105.87 49.84 -40.61
CA GLU A 322 -106.49 50.75 -39.62
C GLU A 322 -105.41 51.31 -38.69
N LYS A 323 -105.46 52.63 -38.41
CA LYS A 323 -104.60 53.40 -37.47
C LYS A 323 -103.23 53.83 -38.01
N MET A 324 -103.08 54.52 -39.15
CA MET A 324 -103.50 55.90 -39.49
C MET A 324 -104.57 56.54 -38.60
N MET A 325 -104.22 57.64 -37.93
CA MET A 325 -105.01 58.38 -36.91
C MET A 325 -104.90 57.87 -35.47
N LYS A 326 -103.71 58.01 -34.88
CA LYS A 326 -103.62 58.70 -33.59
C LYS A 326 -102.22 59.31 -33.41
N GLN A 327 -102.23 60.65 -33.40
CA GLN A 327 -101.27 61.53 -32.72
C GLN A 327 -99.82 61.46 -33.23
N ARG A 328 -99.23 62.35 -34.05
CA ARG A 328 -99.41 63.79 -34.34
C ARG A 328 -100.39 64.57 -33.49
N GLU A 329 -100.06 64.63 -32.21
CA GLU A 329 -100.28 65.77 -31.31
C GLU A 329 -99.34 65.51 -30.14
N ASP A 330 -98.10 65.98 -30.30
CA ASP A 330 -97.35 66.72 -29.27
C ASP A 330 -95.90 66.95 -29.73
N ASN A 331 -95.68 68.19 -30.17
CA ASN A 331 -94.44 68.98 -30.15
C ASN A 331 -93.23 68.45 -30.96
N GLY A 332 -92.77 69.10 -32.03
CA GLY A 332 -92.69 70.54 -32.27
C GLY A 332 -91.31 71.08 -31.92
N ILE A 333 -90.31 70.74 -32.77
CA ILE A 333 -89.36 71.66 -33.43
C ILE A 333 -89.13 71.10 -34.82
#